data_AF-A0A7L2SWG2-F1
#
_entry.id   AF-A0A7L2SWG2-F1
#
_cell.length_a   1.000
_cell.length_b   1.000
_cell.length_c   1.000
_cell.angle_alpha   90.00
_cell.angle_beta   90.00
_cell.angle_gamma   90.00
#
_symmetry.space_group_name_H-M   'P 1'
#
loop_
_entity.id
_entity.type
_entity.pdbx_description
1 polymer ?
#
loop_
_entity_poly.entity_id
_entity_poly.type
_entity_poly.pdbx_seq_one_letter_code
_entity_poly.pdbx_strand_id
1 'polypeptide(L)'
;VELVMVVDHAAFQNYPNLQRVHTRTLEIANQVDVFFRPLGVRVALLAVEVWSESDKIAVGSSAQAVLERFLRWRREELLPRLPHDNAQLLTGARFDDVSVGMSTQASMCSPTRSGGVSMVSTSVPPRLLPPPALPDPPVRQDHSVSVLVIASTVAHQLGHNLGMRHDSTERLCHCSDLQHDRGCIMAPPTGLTPGLSFSNCSRQDLERSLQQGRGWCLSNIPEPQLLTGSPTCGNHFVELGEECDCGLSVECTDPCCNSSSCQLMPGAVCATGDTCCQDCQVRGDGHPCR
;
A
#
# COMPACT_ATOMS: atom_id res chain seq x y z
N VAL A 1 4.89 -3.57 6.84
CA VAL A 1 3.50 -3.92 6.47
C VAL A 1 3.55 -4.90 5.32
N GLU A 2 3.31 -6.16 5.61
CA GLU A 2 3.09 -7.24 4.68
C GLU A 2 1.68 -7.11 4.07
N LEU A 3 1.62 -6.57 2.85
CA LEU A 3 0.39 -6.22 2.15
C LEU A 3 0.01 -7.32 1.15
N VAL A 4 -1.27 -7.70 1.15
CA VAL A 4 -1.90 -8.45 0.06
C VAL A 4 -2.86 -7.53 -0.68
N MET A 5 -2.77 -7.49 -2.00
CA MET A 5 -3.72 -6.74 -2.83
C MET A 5 -4.63 -7.72 -3.58
N VAL A 6 -5.94 -7.47 -3.50
CA VAL A 6 -6.95 -8.29 -4.17
C VAL A 6 -7.62 -7.44 -5.24
N VAL A 7 -7.77 -7.97 -6.44
CA VAL A 7 -8.45 -7.30 -7.56
C VAL A 7 -9.72 -8.06 -7.87
N ASP A 8 -10.86 -7.39 -7.73
CA ASP A 8 -12.16 -8.00 -8.01
C ASP A 8 -12.38 -8.22 -9.51
N HIS A 9 -13.43 -8.97 -9.85
CA HIS A 9 -13.74 -9.33 -11.22
C HIS A 9 -14.03 -8.08 -12.07
N ALA A 10 -14.81 -7.14 -11.54
CA ALA A 10 -15.15 -5.91 -12.24
C ALA A 10 -13.91 -5.04 -12.55
N ALA A 11 -12.95 -4.96 -11.63
CA ALA A 11 -11.67 -4.28 -11.84
C ALA A 11 -10.83 -5.03 -12.88
N PHE A 12 -10.75 -6.36 -12.80
CA PHE A 12 -10.02 -7.21 -13.74
C PHE A 12 -10.48 -7.02 -15.19
N GLN A 13 -11.79 -6.86 -15.44
CA GLN A 13 -12.34 -6.63 -16.78
C GLN A 13 -11.80 -5.35 -17.48
N ASN A 14 -11.21 -4.42 -16.73
CA ASN A 14 -10.59 -3.22 -17.30
C ASN A 14 -9.17 -3.48 -17.85
N TYR A 15 -8.65 -4.69 -17.73
CA TYR A 15 -7.32 -5.06 -18.16
C TYR A 15 -7.35 -6.12 -19.27
N PRO A 16 -6.38 -6.10 -20.19
CA PRO A 16 -6.36 -7.04 -21.31
C PRO A 16 -6.02 -8.48 -20.90
N ASN A 17 -5.29 -8.66 -19.80
CA ASN A 17 -4.85 -9.98 -19.32
C ASN A 17 -4.36 -9.90 -17.86
N LEU A 18 -4.19 -11.08 -17.25
CA LEU A 18 -3.70 -11.24 -15.88
C LEU A 18 -2.33 -10.57 -15.65
N GLN A 19 -1.38 -10.74 -16.58
CA GLN A 19 -0.04 -10.17 -16.45
C GLN A 19 -0.09 -8.64 -16.28
N ARG A 20 -0.92 -7.95 -17.05
CA ARG A 20 -1.09 -6.50 -16.94
C ARG A 20 -1.66 -6.08 -15.59
N VAL A 21 -2.58 -6.86 -15.01
CA VAL A 21 -3.13 -6.60 -13.66
C VAL A 21 -2.04 -6.76 -12.61
N HIS A 22 -1.27 -7.85 -12.67
CA HIS A 22 -0.16 -8.08 -11.75
C HIS A 22 0.88 -6.97 -11.80
N THR A 23 1.35 -6.59 -13.00
CA THR A 23 2.29 -5.48 -13.17
C THR A 23 1.71 -4.17 -12.62
N ARG A 24 0.45 -3.87 -12.92
CA ARG A 24 -0.19 -2.64 -12.45
C ARG A 24 -0.35 -2.60 -10.93
N THR A 25 -0.71 -3.71 -10.31
CA THR A 25 -0.84 -3.80 -8.86
C THR A 25 0.52 -3.69 -8.17
N LEU A 26 1.59 -4.22 -8.77
CA LEU A 26 2.95 -4.02 -8.29
C LEU A 26 3.38 -2.53 -8.36
N GLU A 27 3.10 -1.84 -9.48
CA GLU A 27 3.34 -0.40 -9.60
C GLU A 27 2.61 0.39 -8.50
N ILE A 28 1.36 0.01 -8.19
CA ILE A 28 0.58 0.63 -7.11
C ILE A 28 1.24 0.39 -5.75
N ALA A 29 1.61 -0.85 -5.42
CA ALA A 29 2.21 -1.17 -4.13
C ALA A 29 3.57 -0.49 -3.93
N ASN A 30 4.41 -0.44 -4.97
CA ASN A 30 5.69 0.28 -4.93
C ASN A 30 5.48 1.77 -4.65
N GLN A 31 4.47 2.38 -5.28
CA GLN A 31 4.14 3.78 -5.02
C GLN A 31 3.57 4.00 -3.61
N VAL A 32 2.80 3.05 -3.07
CA VAL A 32 2.35 3.07 -1.68
C VAL A 32 3.54 3.02 -0.72
N ASP A 33 4.52 2.14 -0.94
CA ASP A 33 5.76 2.09 -0.13
C ASP A 33 6.45 3.46 -0.10
N VAL A 34 6.63 4.09 -1.26
CA VAL A 34 7.24 5.43 -1.37
C VAL A 34 6.51 6.46 -0.50
N PHE A 35 5.17 6.43 -0.45
CA PHE A 35 4.41 7.36 0.41
C PHE A 35 4.63 7.13 1.90
N PHE A 36 4.87 5.89 2.33
CA PHE A 36 5.05 5.53 3.74
C PHE A 36 6.50 5.65 4.24
N ARG A 37 7.50 5.64 3.35
CA ARG A 37 8.93 5.79 3.71
C ARG A 37 9.23 6.98 4.63
N PRO A 38 8.71 8.21 4.38
CA PRO A 38 8.95 9.37 5.27
C PRO A 38 8.35 9.24 6.67
N LEU A 39 7.51 8.22 6.91
CA LEU A 39 6.94 7.90 8.22
C LEU A 39 7.69 6.75 8.91
N GLY A 40 8.78 6.25 8.32
CA GLY A 40 9.53 5.10 8.86
C GLY A 40 8.79 3.77 8.71
N VAL A 41 7.79 3.70 7.82
CA VAL A 41 7.01 2.48 7.55
C VAL A 41 7.34 1.98 6.15
N ARG A 42 7.59 0.66 6.05
CA ARG A 42 7.78 -0.04 4.78
C ARG A 42 6.54 -0.86 4.43
N VAL A 43 6.14 -0.83 3.17
CA VAL A 43 5.02 -1.61 2.64
C VAL A 43 5.56 -2.59 1.61
N ALA A 44 5.43 -3.88 1.91
CA ALA A 44 5.92 -4.97 1.09
C ALA A 44 4.74 -5.73 0.49
N LEU A 45 4.68 -5.88 -0.82
CA LEU A 45 3.62 -6.64 -1.48
C LEU A 45 3.95 -8.13 -1.45
N LEU A 46 3.21 -8.91 -0.67
CA LEU A 46 3.39 -10.36 -0.60
C LEU A 46 2.69 -11.10 -1.73
N ALA A 47 1.46 -10.69 -2.05
CA ALA A 47 0.67 -11.35 -3.08
C ALA A 47 -0.30 -10.40 -3.77
N VAL A 48 -0.56 -10.71 -5.04
CA VAL A 48 -1.69 -10.17 -5.80
C VAL A 48 -2.64 -11.31 -6.11
N GLU A 49 -3.88 -11.20 -5.62
CA GLU A 49 -4.94 -12.16 -5.95
C GLU A 49 -5.96 -11.52 -6.88
N VAL A 50 -6.23 -12.17 -8.00
CA VAL A 50 -7.15 -11.67 -9.03
C VAL A 50 -8.35 -12.60 -9.13
N TRP A 51 -9.55 -12.07 -8.93
CA TRP A 51 -10.80 -12.81 -9.10
C TRP A 51 -11.23 -12.81 -10.57
N SER A 52 -10.43 -13.47 -11.41
CA SER A 52 -10.56 -13.43 -12.87
C SER A 52 -11.79 -14.14 -13.43
N GLU A 53 -12.30 -15.16 -12.74
CA GLU A 53 -13.49 -15.92 -13.15
C GLU A 53 -14.78 -15.35 -12.54
N SER A 54 -14.77 -15.10 -11.23
CA SER A 54 -15.90 -14.54 -10.48
C SER A 54 -15.44 -14.04 -9.11
N ASP A 55 -16.18 -13.08 -8.54
CA ASP A 55 -15.89 -12.56 -7.21
C ASP A 55 -16.09 -13.61 -6.12
N LYS A 56 -15.19 -13.65 -5.14
CA LYS A 56 -15.32 -14.53 -3.95
C LYS A 56 -16.28 -13.98 -2.90
N ILE A 57 -16.66 -12.71 -3.02
CA ILE A 57 -17.67 -12.05 -2.18
C ILE A 57 -18.65 -11.29 -3.06
N ALA A 58 -19.85 -11.04 -2.57
CA ALA A 58 -20.77 -10.14 -3.26
C ALA A 58 -20.24 -8.69 -3.22
N VAL A 59 -19.92 -8.12 -4.38
CA VAL A 59 -19.59 -6.70 -4.53
C VAL A 59 -20.87 -5.93 -4.90
N GLY A 60 -21.30 -5.01 -4.02
CA GLY A 60 -22.51 -4.21 -4.19
C GLY A 60 -22.20 -2.72 -4.02
N SER A 61 -23.22 -1.85 -3.96
CA SER A 61 -23.01 -0.39 -3.92
C SER A 61 -22.74 0.20 -2.53
N SER A 62 -22.76 -0.60 -1.46
CA SER A 62 -22.33 -0.13 -0.12
C SER A 62 -20.90 -0.57 0.17
N ALA A 63 -20.00 0.40 0.34
CA ALA A 63 -18.62 0.19 0.72
C ALA A 63 -18.52 -0.53 2.07
N GLN A 64 -19.37 -0.15 3.04
CA GLN A 64 -19.39 -0.77 4.35
C GLN A 64 -19.70 -2.27 4.24
N ALA A 65 -20.77 -2.62 3.53
CA ALA A 65 -21.18 -4.00 3.38
C ALA A 65 -20.13 -4.84 2.63
N VAL A 66 -19.46 -4.25 1.62
CA VAL A 66 -18.37 -4.92 0.89
C VAL A 66 -17.14 -5.10 1.79
N LEU A 67 -16.73 -4.08 2.55
CA LEU A 67 -15.61 -4.18 3.50
C LEU A 67 -15.85 -5.27 4.54
N GLU A 68 -17.05 -5.35 5.11
CA GLU A 68 -17.40 -6.39 6.09
C GLU A 68 -17.30 -7.81 5.50
N ARG A 69 -17.78 -8.01 4.27
CA ARG A 69 -17.66 -9.30 3.58
C ARG A 69 -16.21 -9.62 3.21
N PHE A 70 -15.46 -8.63 2.74
CA PHE A 70 -14.05 -8.78 2.38
C PHE A 70 -13.20 -9.17 3.59
N LEU A 71 -13.39 -8.51 4.73
CA LEU A 71 -12.67 -8.83 5.96
C LEU A 71 -13.05 -10.20 6.53
N ARG A 72 -14.31 -10.63 6.37
CA ARG A 72 -14.74 -12.01 6.72
C ARG A 72 -14.02 -13.03 5.84
N TRP A 73 -14.04 -12.85 4.52
CA TRP A 73 -13.32 -13.68 3.56
C TRP A 73 -11.81 -13.70 3.84
N ARG A 74 -11.21 -12.54 4.14
CA ARG A 74 -9.80 -12.45 4.51
C ARG A 74 -9.48 -13.36 5.70
N ARG A 75 -10.31 -13.33 6.74
CA ARG A 75 -10.13 -14.15 7.94
C ARG A 75 -10.30 -15.64 7.67
N GLU A 76 -11.33 -16.00 6.92
CA GLU A 76 -11.75 -17.40 6.76
C GLU A 76 -11.01 -18.14 5.65
N GLU A 77 -10.53 -17.44 4.62
CA GLU A 77 -9.91 -18.05 3.45
C GLU A 77 -8.50 -17.57 3.14
N LEU A 78 -8.19 -16.28 3.26
CA LEU A 78 -6.87 -15.73 2.88
C LEU A 78 -5.81 -15.92 3.97
N LEU A 79 -6.12 -15.55 5.22
CA LEU A 79 -5.18 -15.66 6.34
C LEU A 79 -4.72 -17.10 6.61
N PRO A 80 -5.56 -18.15 6.53
CA PRO A 80 -5.12 -19.53 6.75
C PRO A 80 -4.08 -20.06 5.75
N ARG A 81 -4.02 -19.49 4.54
CA ARG A 81 -3.11 -19.93 3.47
C ARG A 81 -1.92 -19.01 3.24
N LEU A 82 -2.03 -17.74 3.62
CA LEU A 82 -0.98 -16.75 3.47
C LEU A 82 -1.02 -15.79 4.67
N PRO A 83 -0.13 -15.95 5.66
CA PRO A 83 0.05 -14.97 6.72
C PRO A 83 0.45 -13.61 6.15
N HIS A 84 -0.19 -12.53 6.62
CA HIS A 84 0.06 -11.16 6.19
C HIS A 84 -0.56 -10.14 7.16
N ASP A 85 -0.05 -8.92 7.18
CA ASP A 85 -0.47 -7.85 8.10
C ASP A 85 -1.81 -7.24 7.70
N ASN A 86 -2.00 -6.97 6.41
CA ASN A 86 -3.13 -6.18 5.89
C ASN A 86 -3.51 -6.61 4.47
N ALA A 87 -4.80 -6.57 4.14
CA ALA A 87 -5.28 -6.80 2.77
C ALA A 87 -6.10 -5.63 2.24
N GLN A 88 -5.91 -5.27 0.97
CA GLN A 88 -6.62 -4.19 0.30
C GLN A 88 -7.33 -4.71 -0.96
N LEU A 89 -8.64 -4.53 -1.04
CA LEU A 89 -9.44 -4.86 -2.23
C LEU A 89 -9.51 -3.67 -3.18
N LEU A 90 -9.15 -3.88 -4.43
CA LEU A 90 -9.33 -2.98 -5.54
C LEU A 90 -10.58 -3.40 -6.32
N THR A 91 -11.58 -2.52 -6.39
CA THR A 91 -12.87 -2.83 -7.02
C THR A 91 -13.20 -1.90 -8.19
N GLY A 92 -13.72 -2.49 -9.26
CA GLY A 92 -14.30 -1.75 -10.39
C GLY A 92 -15.70 -1.18 -10.10
N ALA A 93 -16.32 -1.60 -9.00
CA ALA A 93 -17.64 -1.15 -8.60
C ALA A 93 -17.64 0.30 -8.07
N ARG A 94 -18.83 0.91 -8.10
CA ARG A 94 -19.10 2.22 -7.50
C ARG A 94 -19.83 2.03 -6.19
N PHE A 95 -19.48 2.84 -5.19
CA PHE A 95 -20.22 2.90 -3.94
C PHE A 95 -21.02 4.19 -3.83
N ASP A 96 -22.18 4.09 -3.19
CA ASP A 96 -23.12 5.20 -2.99
C ASP A 96 -22.84 5.95 -1.67
N ASP A 97 -22.17 5.29 -0.72
CA ASP A 97 -21.95 5.74 0.66
C ASP A 97 -20.58 6.37 0.92
N VAL A 98 -19.63 6.23 -0.02
CA VAL A 98 -18.27 6.81 0.08
C VAL A 98 -17.78 7.31 -1.27
N SER A 99 -16.81 8.22 -1.26
CA SER A 99 -16.28 8.82 -2.50
C SER A 99 -15.24 7.95 -3.21
N VAL A 100 -14.40 7.23 -2.46
CA VAL A 100 -13.22 6.52 -3.04
C VAL A 100 -12.94 5.16 -2.42
N GLY A 101 -13.38 4.89 -1.19
CA GLY A 101 -13.07 3.66 -0.48
C GLY A 101 -13.45 3.71 0.99
N MET A 102 -13.25 2.60 1.69
CA MET A 102 -13.52 2.46 3.12
C MET A 102 -12.54 1.49 3.78
N SER A 103 -12.18 1.77 5.02
CA SER A 103 -11.30 0.93 5.84
C SER A 103 -11.65 1.11 7.32
N THR A 104 -11.28 0.13 8.14
CA THR A 104 -11.45 0.26 9.59
C THR A 104 -10.30 1.05 10.19
N GLN A 105 -10.61 2.03 11.05
CA GLN A 105 -9.57 2.81 11.71
C GLN A 105 -8.82 2.02 12.79
N ALA A 106 -7.51 2.25 12.88
CA ALA A 106 -6.62 1.72 13.91
C ALA A 106 -6.71 0.18 14.06
N SER A 107 -6.90 -0.51 12.94
CA SER A 107 -7.17 -1.94 12.88
C SER A 107 -6.00 -2.79 12.38
N MET A 108 -4.85 -2.17 12.11
CA MET A 108 -3.63 -2.87 11.66
C MET A 108 -3.32 -4.08 12.56
N CYS A 109 -2.90 -5.18 11.95
CA CYS A 109 -2.66 -6.50 12.57
C CYS A 109 -3.90 -7.23 13.11
N SER A 110 -5.09 -6.61 13.11
CA SER A 110 -6.31 -7.30 13.52
C SER A 110 -6.68 -8.39 12.51
N PRO A 111 -6.91 -9.65 12.95
CA PRO A 111 -7.31 -10.73 12.04
C PRO A 111 -8.66 -10.45 11.36
N THR A 112 -9.55 -9.71 12.03
CA THR A 112 -10.91 -9.42 11.56
C THR A 112 -11.08 -8.05 10.92
N ARG A 113 -10.12 -7.13 11.08
CA ARG A 113 -10.31 -5.71 10.70
C ARG A 113 -9.16 -5.07 9.94
N SER A 114 -8.03 -5.75 9.78
CA SER A 114 -6.86 -5.21 9.08
C SER A 114 -7.05 -5.30 7.56
N GLY A 115 -7.70 -4.29 7.00
CA GLY A 115 -7.88 -4.15 5.56
C GLY A 115 -8.77 -3.00 5.15
N GLY A 116 -8.91 -2.83 3.85
CA GLY A 116 -9.70 -1.77 3.22
C GLY A 116 -10.19 -2.17 1.83
N VAL A 117 -11.11 -1.35 1.31
CA VAL A 117 -11.66 -1.46 -0.05
C VAL A 117 -11.50 -0.12 -0.75
N SER A 118 -11.04 -0.12 -2.00
CA SER A 118 -10.75 1.08 -2.79
C SER A 118 -11.31 0.94 -4.20
N MET A 119 -12.03 1.95 -4.68
CA MET A 119 -12.50 2.01 -6.06
C MET A 119 -11.35 2.32 -7.00
N VAL A 120 -11.26 1.60 -8.13
CA VAL A 120 -10.26 1.86 -9.17
C VAL A 120 -10.82 2.53 -10.44
N SER A 121 -12.14 2.76 -10.51
CA SER A 121 -12.79 3.37 -11.67
C SER A 121 -13.31 4.78 -11.37
N THR A 122 -12.60 5.82 -11.81
CA THR A 122 -13.07 7.21 -11.77
C THR A 122 -13.83 7.57 -13.05
N SER A 123 -14.96 6.92 -13.35
CA SER A 123 -15.99 7.71 -14.03
C SER A 123 -16.40 8.81 -13.05
N VAL A 124 -16.34 10.05 -13.50
CA VAL A 124 -16.83 11.22 -12.78
C VAL A 124 -18.23 10.91 -12.23
N PRO A 125 -18.58 11.29 -10.98
CA PRO A 125 -19.95 11.14 -10.51
C PRO A 125 -20.91 11.79 -11.52
N PRO A 126 -22.00 11.11 -11.93
CA PRO A 126 -22.92 11.62 -12.96
C PRO A 126 -23.46 13.02 -12.68
N ARG A 127 -23.44 13.45 -11.41
CA ARG A 127 -23.86 14.79 -10.97
C ARG A 127 -23.03 15.95 -11.52
N LEU A 128 -21.82 15.70 -12.03
CA LEU A 128 -20.96 16.72 -12.65
C LEU A 128 -20.95 16.63 -14.19
N LEU A 129 -21.61 15.62 -14.77
CA LEU A 129 -21.71 15.49 -16.22
C LEU A 129 -23.06 16.09 -16.67
N PRO A 130 -23.08 16.94 -17.71
CA PRO A 130 -24.33 17.29 -18.36
C PRO A 130 -25.01 16.02 -18.88
N PRO A 131 -26.35 15.95 -18.91
CA PRO A 131 -27.06 14.79 -19.44
C PRO A 131 -26.59 14.51 -20.88
N PRO A 132 -26.25 13.25 -21.21
CA PRO A 132 -25.73 12.92 -22.53
C PRO A 132 -26.82 13.16 -23.59
N ALA A 133 -26.45 13.87 -24.65
CA ALA A 133 -27.37 14.23 -25.73
C ALA A 133 -27.64 13.10 -26.72
N LEU A 134 -26.93 11.97 -26.64
CA LEU A 134 -27.10 10.78 -27.48
C LEU A 134 -26.58 9.51 -26.77
N PRO A 135 -27.03 8.30 -27.18
CA PRO A 135 -26.36 7.06 -26.79
C PRO A 135 -25.01 6.99 -27.52
N ASP A 136 -23.94 7.33 -26.81
CA ASP A 136 -22.60 7.11 -27.33
C ASP A 136 -22.36 5.61 -27.56
N PRO A 137 -21.63 5.22 -28.63
CA PRO A 137 -21.20 3.84 -28.80
C PRO A 137 -20.40 3.37 -27.57
N PRO A 138 -20.25 2.05 -27.34
CA PRO A 138 -19.35 1.56 -26.30
C PRO A 138 -17.92 1.90 -26.71
N VAL A 139 -17.50 3.12 -26.37
CA VAL A 139 -16.10 3.52 -26.40
C VAL A 139 -15.46 2.67 -25.32
N ARG A 140 -14.58 1.74 -25.73
CA ARG A 140 -13.55 1.16 -24.86
C ARG A 140 -12.68 2.34 -24.43
N GLN A 141 -13.15 3.09 -23.43
CA GLN A 141 -12.43 4.25 -22.94
C GLN A 141 -11.22 3.67 -22.22
N ASP A 142 -10.04 3.93 -22.76
CA ASP A 142 -8.76 3.76 -22.09
C ASP A 142 -8.66 4.76 -20.92
N HIS A 143 -9.58 4.65 -19.96
CA HIS A 143 -9.50 5.34 -18.67
C HIS A 143 -8.49 4.60 -17.81
N SER A 144 -7.23 4.62 -18.23
CA SER A 144 -6.15 4.20 -17.36
C SER A 144 -6.05 5.23 -16.22
N VAL A 145 -6.81 5.00 -15.14
CA VAL A 145 -6.67 5.76 -13.91
C VAL A 145 -5.20 5.67 -13.50
N SER A 146 -4.58 6.84 -13.26
CA SER A 146 -3.16 6.93 -12.94
C SER A 146 -2.82 6.06 -11.72
N VAL A 147 -1.66 5.38 -11.75
CA VAL A 147 -1.12 4.62 -10.61
C VAL A 147 -1.17 5.48 -9.35
N LEU A 148 -0.81 6.75 -9.48
CA LEU A 148 -0.74 7.70 -8.37
C LEU A 148 -2.09 7.88 -7.67
N VAL A 149 -3.20 7.90 -8.43
CA VAL A 149 -4.54 8.08 -7.85
C VAL A 149 -4.94 6.84 -7.05
N ILE A 150 -4.74 5.66 -7.61
CA ILE A 150 -5.07 4.40 -6.94
C ILE A 150 -4.14 4.19 -5.74
N ALA A 151 -2.84 4.41 -5.89
CA ALA A 151 -1.86 4.29 -4.82
C ALA A 151 -2.13 5.27 -3.68
N SER A 152 -2.48 6.52 -3.97
CA SER A 152 -2.88 7.49 -2.93
C SER A 152 -4.15 7.05 -2.21
N THR A 153 -5.13 6.49 -2.93
CA THR A 153 -6.36 5.95 -2.33
C THR A 153 -6.06 4.76 -1.42
N VAL A 154 -5.24 3.80 -1.88
CA VAL A 154 -4.80 2.66 -1.08
C VAL A 154 -4.01 3.12 0.14
N ALA A 155 -3.11 4.10 -0.02
CA ALA A 155 -2.34 4.66 1.08
C ALA A 155 -3.22 5.38 2.10
N HIS A 156 -4.28 6.08 1.66
CA HIS A 156 -5.29 6.67 2.53
C HIS A 156 -6.02 5.60 3.35
N GLN A 157 -6.46 4.52 2.72
CA GLN A 157 -7.14 3.43 3.43
C GLN A 157 -6.20 2.69 4.40
N LEU A 158 -4.96 2.45 3.98
CA LEU A 158 -3.93 1.85 4.82
C LEU A 158 -3.57 2.77 6.01
N GLY A 159 -3.56 4.09 5.78
CA GLY A 159 -3.37 5.12 6.81
C GLY A 159 -4.43 5.05 7.90
N HIS A 160 -5.71 4.91 7.53
CA HIS A 160 -6.78 4.64 8.52
C HIS A 160 -6.52 3.36 9.30
N ASN A 161 -6.15 2.25 8.66
CA ASN A 161 -5.81 1.01 9.38
C ASN A 161 -4.67 1.23 10.38
N LEU A 162 -3.70 2.09 10.06
CA LEU A 162 -2.61 2.49 10.95
C LEU A 162 -3.01 3.51 12.03
N GLY A 163 -4.24 4.02 12.01
CA GLY A 163 -4.80 4.89 13.04
C GLY A 163 -4.82 6.38 12.66
N MET A 164 -4.42 6.73 11.44
CA MET A 164 -4.51 8.10 10.94
C MET A 164 -5.96 8.53 10.80
N ARG A 165 -6.25 9.78 11.12
CA ARG A 165 -7.56 10.41 10.88
C ARG A 165 -7.45 11.38 9.71
N HIS A 166 -8.59 11.85 9.21
CA HIS A 166 -8.58 12.89 8.18
C HIS A 166 -7.89 14.17 8.67
N ASP A 167 -7.18 14.80 7.75
CA ASP A 167 -6.63 16.13 7.93
C ASP A 167 -7.76 17.17 7.97
N SER A 168 -7.61 18.19 8.81
CA SER A 168 -8.58 19.28 8.94
C SER A 168 -7.88 20.59 9.27
N THR A 169 -8.52 21.71 8.90
CA THR A 169 -8.03 23.06 9.20
C THR A 169 -7.96 23.32 10.71
N GLU A 170 -8.89 22.77 11.49
CA GLU A 170 -8.92 22.86 12.96
C GLU A 170 -7.70 22.24 13.62
N ARG A 171 -7.14 21.17 13.01
CA ARG A 171 -5.95 20.47 13.52
C ARG A 171 -4.63 21.08 13.03
N LEU A 172 -4.68 22.13 12.20
CA LEU A 172 -3.49 22.76 11.61
C LEU A 172 -2.55 21.74 10.94
N CYS A 173 -3.14 20.87 10.12
CA CYS A 173 -2.40 19.83 9.41
C CYS A 173 -1.71 20.38 8.17
N HIS A 174 -0.42 20.06 8.02
CA HIS A 174 0.43 20.49 6.92
C HIS A 174 1.22 19.30 6.38
N CYS A 175 1.35 19.20 5.05
CA CYS A 175 2.21 18.24 4.37
C CYS A 175 3.17 18.98 3.42
N SER A 176 4.29 18.34 3.10
CA SER A 176 5.32 18.95 2.25
C SER A 176 4.79 19.25 0.85
N ASP A 177 4.77 20.54 0.52
CA ASP A 177 4.13 21.14 -0.65
C ASP A 177 5.02 21.07 -1.91
N LEU A 178 5.63 19.91 -2.18
CA LEU A 178 6.56 19.74 -3.32
C LEU A 178 5.90 20.03 -4.67
N GLN A 179 4.57 20.09 -4.75
CA GLN A 179 3.81 20.72 -5.83
C GLN A 179 2.58 21.42 -5.23
N HIS A 180 2.54 22.76 -5.25
CA HIS A 180 1.57 23.66 -4.61
C HIS A 180 0.06 23.40 -4.88
N ASP A 181 -0.30 22.41 -5.71
CA ASP A 181 -1.67 22.06 -6.09
C ASP A 181 -2.13 20.67 -5.61
N ARG A 182 -1.31 19.96 -4.82
CA ARG A 182 -1.63 18.60 -4.35
C ARG A 182 -1.85 18.59 -2.84
N GLY A 183 -3.03 18.14 -2.41
CA GLY A 183 -3.36 18.00 -0.99
C GLY A 183 -2.57 16.92 -0.26
N CYS A 184 -2.91 16.69 1.00
CA CYS A 184 -2.33 15.60 1.80
C CYS A 184 -3.07 14.28 1.55
N ILE A 185 -2.39 13.14 1.70
CA ILE A 185 -3.00 11.81 1.50
C ILE A 185 -4.24 11.63 2.37
N MET A 186 -4.22 12.08 3.62
CA MET A 186 -5.34 11.95 4.56
C MET A 186 -6.35 13.11 4.48
N ALA A 187 -6.25 14.01 3.50
CA ALA A 187 -7.28 15.01 3.29
C ALA A 187 -8.61 14.35 2.85
N PRO A 188 -9.78 14.96 3.15
CA PRO A 188 -11.04 14.55 2.56
C PRO A 188 -10.95 14.59 1.02
N PRO A 189 -11.62 13.67 0.28
CA PRO A 189 -11.58 13.67 -1.18
C PRO A 189 -12.22 14.95 -1.75
N THR A 190 -11.43 15.84 -2.38
CA THR A 190 -11.93 17.13 -2.93
C THR A 190 -11.89 17.22 -4.46
N GLY A 191 -11.41 16.20 -5.18
CA GLY A 191 -11.33 16.25 -6.64
C GLY A 191 -10.49 15.15 -7.29
N LEU A 192 -9.93 15.46 -8.47
CA LEU A 192 -9.18 14.52 -9.31
C LEU A 192 -7.68 14.43 -8.96
N THR A 193 -7.14 15.39 -8.20
CA THR A 193 -5.72 15.42 -7.83
C THR A 193 -5.49 14.67 -6.51
N PRO A 194 -4.75 13.55 -6.52
CA PRO A 194 -4.49 12.81 -5.30
C PRO A 194 -3.44 13.52 -4.45
N GLY A 195 -3.58 13.41 -3.14
CA GLY A 195 -2.50 13.80 -2.24
C GLY A 195 -1.32 12.84 -2.33
N LEU A 196 -0.10 13.36 -2.24
CA LEU A 196 1.13 12.57 -2.40
C LEU A 196 2.00 12.47 -1.15
N SER A 197 1.65 13.23 -0.11
CA SER A 197 2.42 13.30 1.13
C SER A 197 1.49 13.16 2.33
N PHE A 198 1.94 12.47 3.37
CA PHE A 198 1.28 12.48 4.67
C PHE A 198 1.56 13.80 5.39
N SER A 199 0.59 14.26 6.18
CA SER A 199 0.73 15.47 7.00
C SER A 199 1.50 15.20 8.31
N ASN A 200 1.92 16.28 8.98
CA ASN A 200 2.39 16.24 10.36
C ASN A 200 1.36 15.57 11.30
N CYS A 201 0.07 15.82 11.12
CA CYS A 201 -1.01 15.19 11.88
C CYS A 201 -1.06 13.68 11.67
N SER A 202 -0.90 13.23 10.41
CA SER A 202 -0.89 11.81 10.05
C SER A 202 0.27 11.08 10.75
N ARG A 203 1.46 11.70 10.79
CA ARG A 203 2.62 11.17 11.52
C ARG A 203 2.33 11.04 13.02
N GLN A 204 1.77 12.07 13.65
CA GLN A 204 1.41 12.03 15.08
C GLN A 204 0.36 10.97 15.41
N ASP A 205 -0.63 10.79 14.53
CA ASP A 205 -1.66 9.77 14.71
C ASP A 205 -1.07 8.35 14.59
N LEU A 206 -0.15 8.12 13.65
CA LEU A 206 0.60 6.87 13.52
C LEU A 206 1.43 6.58 14.78
N GLU A 207 2.24 7.54 15.23
CA GLU A 207 3.08 7.39 16.43
C GLU A 207 2.23 7.03 17.65
N ARG A 208 1.09 7.72 17.84
CA ARG A 208 0.16 7.42 18.93
C ARG A 208 -0.44 6.02 18.82
N SER A 209 -0.81 5.60 17.61
CA SER A 209 -1.36 4.27 17.35
C SER A 209 -0.36 3.17 17.73
N LEU A 210 0.90 3.32 17.32
CA LEU A 210 1.99 2.39 17.65
C LEU A 210 2.29 2.36 19.15
N GLN A 211 2.34 3.53 19.82
CA GLN A 211 2.53 3.63 21.27
C GLN A 211 1.42 2.95 22.08
N GLN A 212 0.20 2.88 21.52
CA GLN A 212 -0.92 2.16 22.12
C GLN A 212 -0.85 0.63 21.90
N GLY A 213 0.24 0.11 21.36
CA GLY A 213 0.42 -1.32 21.08
C GLY A 213 -0.34 -1.82 19.86
N ARG A 214 -0.86 -0.91 19.02
CA ARG A 214 -1.40 -1.28 17.70
C ARG A 214 -0.22 -1.48 16.75
N GLY A 215 -0.35 -2.35 15.75
CA GLY A 215 0.78 -2.62 14.85
C GLY A 215 1.80 -3.64 15.36
N TRP A 216 1.44 -4.50 16.32
CA TRP A 216 2.33 -5.53 16.91
C TRP A 216 2.95 -6.50 15.88
N CYS A 217 2.32 -6.68 14.72
CA CYS A 217 2.80 -7.49 13.60
C CYS A 217 3.78 -6.74 12.68
N LEU A 218 4.05 -5.45 12.90
CA LEU A 218 4.84 -4.65 11.95
C LEU A 218 6.36 -4.71 12.19
N SER A 219 6.81 -5.48 13.17
CA SER A 219 8.22 -5.50 13.61
C SER A 219 9.05 -6.61 12.96
N ASN A 220 8.44 -7.59 12.29
CA ASN A 220 9.17 -8.54 11.47
C ASN A 220 9.51 -7.96 10.09
N ILE A 221 10.55 -8.52 9.49
CA ILE A 221 10.95 -8.27 8.12
C ILE A 221 10.32 -9.40 7.27
N PRO A 222 9.69 -9.09 6.13
CA PRO A 222 9.14 -10.12 5.25
C PRO A 222 10.20 -11.09 4.76
N GLU A 223 9.84 -12.36 4.59
CA GLU A 223 10.76 -13.33 3.98
C GLU A 223 10.97 -13.01 2.49
N PRO A 224 12.22 -13.01 1.98
CA PRO A 224 12.52 -12.67 0.59
C PRO A 224 11.75 -13.51 -0.44
N GLN A 225 11.42 -14.76 -0.10
CA GLN A 225 10.72 -15.71 -0.97
C GLN A 225 9.23 -15.40 -1.11
N LEU A 226 8.66 -14.62 -0.20
CA LEU A 226 7.25 -14.27 -0.18
C LEU A 226 6.96 -12.95 -0.90
N LEU A 227 7.97 -12.22 -1.35
CA LEU A 227 7.80 -10.95 -2.05
C LEU A 227 7.32 -11.19 -3.50
N THR A 228 6.28 -10.48 -3.90
CA THR A 228 5.75 -10.53 -5.27
C THR A 228 6.56 -9.64 -6.20
N GLY A 229 7.09 -10.21 -7.28
CA GLY A 229 7.79 -9.47 -8.34
C GLY A 229 9.06 -10.18 -8.77
N SER A 230 9.82 -9.53 -9.64
CA SER A 230 11.22 -9.91 -9.86
C SER A 230 12.10 -9.09 -8.91
N PRO A 231 13.16 -9.69 -8.33
CA PRO A 231 14.09 -8.97 -7.45
C PRO A 231 14.58 -7.67 -8.10
N THR A 232 14.51 -6.57 -7.36
CA THR A 232 14.81 -5.22 -7.85
C THR A 232 15.74 -4.51 -6.88
N CYS A 233 17.04 -4.59 -7.20
CA CYS A 233 18.07 -3.90 -6.45
C CYS A 233 17.83 -2.38 -6.34
N GLY A 234 17.86 -1.87 -5.11
CA GLY A 234 17.69 -0.46 -4.77
C GLY A 234 16.28 -0.11 -4.32
N ASN A 235 15.42 -1.11 -4.06
CA ASN A 235 14.07 -0.91 -3.53
C ASN A 235 14.01 -1.00 -1.99
N HIS A 236 15.15 -1.18 -1.33
CA HIS A 236 15.34 -1.37 0.11
C HIS A 236 14.70 -2.63 0.69
N PHE A 237 14.42 -3.65 -0.12
CA PHE A 237 14.08 -4.99 0.35
C PHE A 237 15.18 -5.93 -0.07
N VAL A 238 15.69 -6.74 0.86
CA VAL A 238 16.63 -7.80 0.49
C VAL A 238 15.82 -8.91 -0.15
N GLU A 239 15.94 -9.07 -1.47
CA GLU A 239 15.22 -10.06 -2.26
C GLU A 239 16.09 -11.27 -2.63
N LEU A 240 15.51 -12.27 -3.30
CA LEU A 240 16.25 -13.47 -3.70
C LEU A 240 17.44 -13.12 -4.61
N GLY A 241 18.66 -13.42 -4.14
CA GLY A 241 19.91 -13.16 -4.86
C GLY A 241 20.65 -11.90 -4.41
N GLU A 242 20.07 -11.13 -3.49
CA GLU A 242 20.68 -9.95 -2.88
C GLU A 242 21.22 -10.29 -1.49
N GLU A 243 22.35 -9.69 -1.13
CA GLU A 243 22.93 -9.80 0.23
C GLU A 243 22.60 -8.57 1.08
N CYS A 244 22.25 -7.46 0.45
CA CYS A 244 21.88 -6.20 1.08
C CYS A 244 21.12 -5.31 0.08
N ASP A 245 20.26 -4.42 0.57
CA ASP A 245 19.67 -3.36 -0.26
C ASP A 245 19.52 -2.08 0.57
N CYS A 246 20.32 -1.07 0.23
CA CYS A 246 20.35 0.23 0.89
C CYS A 246 19.66 1.34 0.08
N GLY A 247 18.92 0.99 -0.98
CA GLY A 247 18.28 1.92 -1.90
C GLY A 247 19.13 2.28 -3.11
N LEU A 248 18.67 3.27 -3.86
CA LEU A 248 19.39 3.79 -5.03
C LEU A 248 20.74 4.37 -4.61
N SER A 249 21.69 4.41 -5.55
CA SER A 249 23.06 4.90 -5.29
C SER A 249 23.13 6.32 -4.71
N VAL A 250 22.14 7.17 -4.96
CA VAL A 250 22.07 8.54 -4.41
C VAL A 250 21.49 8.61 -3.00
N GLU A 251 20.82 7.56 -2.55
CA GLU A 251 20.14 7.45 -1.24
C GLU A 251 20.91 6.54 -0.27
N CYS A 252 21.67 5.58 -0.81
CA CYS A 252 22.41 4.62 -0.02
C CYS A 252 23.49 5.29 0.81
N THR A 253 23.37 5.15 2.12
CA THR A 253 24.34 5.64 3.12
C THR A 253 25.03 4.49 3.86
N ASP A 254 24.71 3.24 3.52
CA ASP A 254 25.28 2.05 4.16
C ASP A 254 26.67 1.75 3.56
N PRO A 255 27.77 1.90 4.32
CA PRO A 255 29.11 1.62 3.82
C PRO A 255 29.37 0.13 3.56
N CYS A 256 28.51 -0.76 4.08
CA CYS A 256 28.64 -2.21 3.95
C CYS A 256 27.98 -2.76 2.69
N CYS A 257 27.17 -1.96 1.99
CA CYS A 257 26.36 -2.41 0.87
C CYS A 257 26.72 -1.70 -0.44
N ASN A 258 26.91 -2.48 -1.52
CA ASN A 258 27.05 -1.92 -2.85
C ASN A 258 25.68 -1.69 -3.48
N SER A 259 25.22 -0.44 -3.47
CA SER A 259 23.91 -0.02 -4.01
C SER A 259 23.67 -0.33 -5.49
N SER A 260 24.73 -0.61 -6.27
CA SER A 260 24.59 -0.92 -7.70
C SER A 260 24.40 -2.40 -7.98
N SER A 261 24.87 -3.27 -7.08
CA SER A 261 24.80 -4.73 -7.24
C SER A 261 23.97 -5.43 -6.17
N CYS A 262 23.59 -4.73 -5.10
CA CYS A 262 22.92 -5.29 -3.92
C CYS A 262 23.68 -6.48 -3.33
N GLN A 263 25.01 -6.34 -3.31
CA GLN A 263 25.94 -7.30 -2.72
C GLN A 263 26.71 -6.59 -1.61
N LEU A 264 27.19 -7.35 -0.63
CA LEU A 264 28.02 -6.81 0.42
C LEU A 264 29.35 -6.30 -0.16
N MET A 265 29.85 -5.21 0.42
CA MET A 265 31.17 -4.71 0.08
C MET A 265 32.26 -5.72 0.52
N PRO A 266 33.41 -5.80 -0.16
CA PRO A 266 34.47 -6.74 0.21
C PRO A 266 34.88 -6.59 1.69
N GLY A 267 34.80 -7.69 2.43
CA GLY A 267 35.11 -7.75 3.86
C GLY A 267 33.92 -7.49 4.79
N ALA A 268 32.76 -7.08 4.26
CA ALA A 268 31.51 -7.03 5.03
C ALA A 268 30.89 -8.43 5.15
N VAL A 269 30.32 -8.72 6.32
CA VAL A 269 29.58 -9.95 6.62
C VAL A 269 28.09 -9.66 6.82
N CYS A 270 27.73 -8.42 7.13
CA CYS A 270 26.37 -7.94 7.28
C CYS A 270 26.23 -6.49 6.81
N ALA A 271 25.00 -6.06 6.57
CA ALA A 271 24.67 -4.67 6.26
C ALA A 271 24.33 -3.90 7.54
N THR A 272 24.55 -2.59 7.56
CA THR A 272 24.36 -1.76 8.76
C THR A 272 22.91 -1.76 9.25
N GLY A 273 21.95 -2.03 8.37
CA GLY A 273 20.53 -2.16 8.70
C GLY A 273 20.16 -3.39 9.55
N ASP A 274 21.06 -4.36 9.70
CA ASP A 274 20.80 -5.57 10.48
C ASP A 274 20.96 -5.31 11.98
N THR A 275 19.96 -5.73 12.78
CA THR A 275 19.95 -5.51 14.25
C THR A 275 21.17 -6.04 15.01
N CYS A 276 21.86 -7.06 14.46
CA CYS A 276 23.09 -7.62 15.03
C CYS A 276 24.37 -7.20 14.28
N CYS A 277 24.33 -6.18 13.44
CA CYS A 277 25.51 -5.72 12.70
C CYS A 277 26.17 -4.53 13.39
N GLN A 278 27.50 -4.52 13.39
CA GLN A 278 28.32 -3.38 13.82
C GLN A 278 29.57 -3.34 12.94
N ASP A 279 29.85 -2.18 12.33
CA ASP A 279 31.03 -1.97 11.49
C ASP A 279 31.18 -3.05 10.38
N CYS A 280 30.06 -3.39 9.73
CA CYS A 280 29.94 -4.45 8.72
C CYS A 280 30.26 -5.87 9.20
N GLN A 281 30.32 -6.11 10.51
CA GLN A 281 30.57 -7.40 11.14
C GLN A 281 29.41 -7.80 12.06
N VAL A 282 29.16 -9.10 12.16
CA VAL A 282 28.18 -9.62 13.12
C VAL A 282 28.73 -9.40 14.52
N ARG A 283 27.88 -8.88 15.41
CA ARG A 283 28.23 -8.68 16.82
C ARG A 283 28.63 -10.01 17.47
N GLY A 284 29.54 -9.93 18.43
CA GLY A 284 29.99 -11.09 19.20
C GLY A 284 28.83 -11.80 19.92
N ASP A 285 29.01 -13.11 20.13
CA ASP A 285 28.03 -13.95 20.81
C ASP A 285 27.63 -13.40 22.19
N GLY A 286 26.36 -13.56 22.55
CA GLY A 286 25.77 -13.01 23.78
C GLY A 286 25.40 -11.52 23.72
N HIS A 287 25.61 -10.82 22.60
CA HIS A 287 25.13 -9.45 22.45
C HIS A 287 23.62 -9.42 22.14
N PRO A 288 22.80 -8.70 22.94
CA PRO A 288 21.37 -8.59 22.67
C PRO A 288 21.13 -7.68 21.47
N CYS A 289 20.44 -8.18 20.46
CA CYS A 289 20.08 -7.42 19.25
C CYS A 289 18.59 -7.06 19.17
N ARG A 290 17.74 -7.72 19.97
CA ARG A 290 16.30 -7.50 20.04
C ARG A 290 15.74 -8.00 21.36
#